data_AF-A0A2P7AWW3-F1
#
_entry.id   AF-A0A2P7AWW3-F1
#
_cell.length_a   1.000
_cell.length_b   1.000
_cell.length_c   1.000
_cell.angle_alpha   90.00
_cell.angle_beta   90.00
_cell.angle_gamma   90.00
#
_symmetry.space_group_name_H-M   'P 1'
#
loop_
_entity.id
_entity.type
_entity.pdbx_description
1 polymer ?
#
loop_
_entity_poly.entity_id
_entity_poly.type
_entity_poly.pdbx_seq_one_letter_code
_entity_poly.pdbx_strand_id
1 'polypeptide(L)'
;MRTSVIYIVFLAGLLPACTATGSHRSNESSVVANARTLVIVSYQCQDALGREPHYSAIESSETILKSLGNSPEEADRTVRGWLKAVIESPKQPADFDAKTCKDKLLTQAEKVRVGYESLRRPT
;
A
#
# COMPACT_ATOMS: atom_id res chain seq x y z
N MET A 1 49.91 23.53 -47.33
CA MET A 1 49.64 22.16 -46.82
C MET A 1 49.58 22.27 -45.31
N ARG A 2 48.52 21.92 -44.56
CA ARG A 2 47.57 20.83 -44.72
C ARG A 2 46.19 21.26 -44.17
N THR A 3 45.17 21.04 -44.98
CA THR A 3 43.76 20.99 -44.59
C THR A 3 43.50 19.67 -43.86
N SER A 4 42.87 19.71 -42.68
CA SER A 4 42.26 18.52 -42.07
C SER A 4 40.75 18.64 -42.16
N VAL A 5 40.22 17.99 -43.19
CA VAL A 5 38.86 17.46 -43.28
C VAL A 5 38.83 16.13 -42.52
N ILE A 6 37.66 15.72 -42.00
CA ILE A 6 37.19 14.39 -41.51
C ILE A 6 36.53 14.59 -40.14
N TYR A 7 35.29 14.18 -39.83
CA TYR A 7 34.24 13.45 -40.54
C TYR A 7 32.92 13.73 -39.79
N ILE A 8 31.82 13.84 -40.54
CA ILE A 8 30.45 13.73 -40.03
C ILE A 8 30.27 12.32 -39.46
N VAL A 9 29.82 12.20 -38.20
CA VAL A 9 29.18 10.98 -37.70
C VAL A 9 27.68 11.24 -37.54
N PHE A 10 26.98 10.35 -38.22
CA PHE A 10 25.54 10.23 -38.43
C PHE A 10 24.74 10.02 -37.14
N LEU A 11 23.47 10.45 -37.23
CA LEU A 11 22.28 10.01 -36.51
C LEU A 11 22.38 8.67 -35.75
N ALA A 12 21.85 8.66 -34.53
CA ALA A 12 20.62 7.93 -34.17
C ALA A 12 20.58 7.72 -32.65
N GLY A 13 19.62 8.36 -32.00
CA GLY A 13 19.29 8.15 -30.61
C GLY A 13 17.84 8.52 -30.39
N LEU A 14 16.94 7.81 -31.09
CA LEU A 14 15.58 7.61 -30.61
C LEU A 14 15.69 7.22 -29.13
N LEU A 15 15.26 8.09 -28.23
CA LEU A 15 14.92 7.71 -26.86
C LEU A 15 13.50 7.16 -26.92
N PRO A 16 13.28 5.83 -26.99
CA PRO A 16 12.00 5.28 -26.63
C PRO A 16 11.86 5.30 -25.10
N ALA A 17 10.61 5.20 -24.68
CA ALA A 17 10.16 4.99 -23.31
C ALA A 17 10.05 6.25 -22.45
N CYS A 18 8.89 6.90 -22.61
CA CYS A 18 8.08 7.32 -21.47
C CYS A 18 8.15 6.24 -20.37
N THR A 19 8.89 6.49 -19.31
CA THR A 19 8.95 5.70 -18.09
C THR A 19 7.63 5.83 -17.32
N ALA A 20 6.57 5.18 -17.80
CA ALA A 20 5.29 5.09 -17.11
C ALA A 20 5.21 3.87 -16.17
N THR A 21 6.22 3.00 -16.16
CA THR A 21 6.28 1.76 -15.35
C THR A 21 6.55 1.98 -13.86
N GLY A 22 6.96 3.18 -13.45
CA GLY A 22 7.24 3.49 -12.03
C GLY A 22 6.01 3.86 -11.20
N SER A 23 5.00 4.47 -11.82
CA SER A 23 3.86 5.07 -11.10
C SER A 23 2.83 4.05 -10.61
N HIS A 24 2.61 2.98 -11.36
CA HIS A 24 1.62 1.96 -11.01
C HIS A 24 2.08 1.13 -9.79
N ARG A 25 3.33 0.66 -9.82
CA ARG A 25 3.92 -0.15 -8.73
C ARG A 25 4.13 0.65 -7.44
N SER A 26 4.43 1.95 -7.55
CA SER A 26 4.50 2.84 -6.37
C SER A 26 3.12 3.05 -5.74
N ASN A 27 2.06 3.12 -6.55
CA ASN A 27 0.70 3.26 -6.03
C ASN A 27 0.18 1.96 -5.39
N GLU A 28 0.48 0.80 -5.97
CA GLU A 28 0.14 -0.51 -5.37
C GLU A 28 0.80 -0.68 -4.01
N SER A 29 2.11 -0.40 -3.91
CA SER A 29 2.83 -0.51 -2.64
C SER A 29 2.30 0.47 -1.57
N SER A 30 1.85 1.67 -1.97
CA SER A 30 1.18 2.61 -1.07
C SER A 30 -0.18 2.08 -0.58
N VAL A 31 -0.98 1.47 -1.46
CA VAL A 31 -2.27 0.85 -1.10
C VAL A 31 -2.08 -0.30 -0.12
N VAL A 32 -1.09 -1.17 -0.36
CA VAL A 32 -0.74 -2.27 0.55
C VAL A 32 -0.27 -1.74 1.91
N ALA A 33 0.54 -0.68 1.93
CA ALA A 33 0.99 -0.06 3.17
C ALA A 33 -0.19 0.54 3.96
N ASN A 34 -1.10 1.25 3.29
CA ASN A 34 -2.30 1.81 3.93
C ASN A 34 -3.23 0.70 4.46
N ALA A 35 -3.42 -0.39 3.71
CA ALA A 35 -4.21 -1.55 4.16
C ALA A 35 -3.59 -2.20 5.40
N ARG A 36 -2.25 -2.38 5.41
CA ARG A 36 -1.52 -2.82 6.59
C ARG A 36 -1.76 -1.89 7.78
N THR A 37 -1.63 -0.57 7.61
CA THR A 37 -1.88 0.39 8.69
C THR A 37 -3.31 0.31 9.20
N LEU A 38 -4.31 0.12 8.32
CA LEU A 38 -5.70 -0.06 8.72
C LEU A 38 -5.88 -1.28 9.63
N VAL A 39 -5.27 -2.42 9.29
CA VAL A 39 -5.29 -3.64 10.12
C VAL A 39 -4.67 -3.39 11.49
N ILE A 40 -3.50 -2.76 11.53
CA ILE A 40 -2.77 -2.46 12.77
C ILE A 40 -3.62 -1.56 13.68
N VAL A 41 -4.14 -0.45 13.15
CA VAL A 41 -4.95 0.50 13.92
C VAL A 41 -6.26 -0.13 14.37
N SER A 42 -6.89 -0.97 13.55
CA SER A 42 -8.09 -1.71 13.93
C SER A 42 -7.84 -2.59 15.14
N TYR A 43 -6.76 -3.37 15.12
CA TYR A 43 -6.40 -4.23 16.23
C TYR A 43 -6.12 -3.43 17.50
N GLN A 44 -5.29 -2.38 17.41
CA GLN A 44 -4.93 -1.55 18.56
C GLN A 44 -6.15 -0.87 19.18
N CYS A 45 -7.08 -0.42 18.36
CA CYS A 45 -8.33 0.17 18.83
C CYS A 45 -9.25 -0.84 19.52
N GLN A 46 -9.31 -2.08 19.02
CA GLN A 46 -10.10 -3.13 19.64
C GLN A 46 -9.50 -3.57 20.98
N ASP A 47 -8.17 -3.75 21.05
CA ASP A 47 -7.45 -4.07 22.28
C ASP A 47 -7.61 -2.96 23.33
N ALA A 48 -7.46 -1.68 22.95
CA ALA A 48 -7.60 -0.55 23.86
C ALA A 48 -9.02 -0.36 24.40
N LEU A 49 -10.04 -0.67 23.59
CA LEU A 49 -11.44 -0.58 23.99
C LEU A 49 -11.93 -1.83 24.73
N GLY A 50 -11.07 -2.84 24.95
CA GLY A 50 -11.44 -4.12 25.56
C GLY A 50 -12.48 -4.89 24.75
N ARG A 51 -12.53 -4.68 23.42
CA ARG A 51 -13.45 -5.34 22.51
C ARG A 51 -12.75 -6.48 21.79
N GLU A 52 -13.52 -7.51 21.43
CA GLU A 52 -13.00 -8.55 20.56
C GLU A 52 -12.62 -7.97 19.20
N PRO A 53 -11.50 -8.39 18.60
CA PRO A 53 -11.09 -7.86 17.31
C PRO A 53 -12.10 -8.17 16.20
N HIS A 54 -12.85 -7.16 15.73
CA HIS A 54 -13.71 -7.32 14.56
C HIS A 54 -12.88 -7.43 13.28
N TYR A 55 -13.04 -8.55 12.59
CA TYR A 55 -12.31 -8.97 11.38
C TYR A 55 -12.59 -8.14 10.12
N SER A 56 -13.46 -7.13 10.18
CA SER A 56 -13.82 -6.32 9.01
C SER A 56 -12.61 -5.65 8.31
N ALA A 57 -11.62 -5.16 9.07
CA ALA A 57 -10.39 -4.60 8.52
C ALA A 57 -9.48 -5.66 7.87
N ILE A 58 -9.54 -6.89 8.38
CA ILE A 58 -8.78 -8.06 7.89
C ILE A 58 -9.36 -8.50 6.54
N GLU A 59 -10.67 -8.77 6.49
CA GLU A 59 -11.37 -9.17 5.27
C GLU A 59 -11.26 -8.12 4.16
N SER A 60 -11.38 -6.84 4.51
CA SER A 60 -11.22 -5.73 3.57
C SER A 60 -9.80 -5.69 3.00
N SER A 61 -8.78 -5.89 3.84
CA SER A 61 -7.38 -5.89 3.42
C SER A 61 -7.03 -7.11 2.57
N GLU A 62 -7.56 -8.28 2.89
CA GLU A 62 -7.43 -9.47 2.05
C GLU A 62 -8.06 -9.26 0.67
N THR A 63 -9.25 -8.65 0.62
CA THR A 63 -9.94 -8.35 -0.63
C THR A 63 -9.09 -7.44 -1.51
N ILE A 64 -8.44 -6.44 -0.91
CA ILE A 64 -7.50 -5.55 -1.61
C ILE A 64 -6.32 -6.36 -2.15
N LEU A 65 -5.66 -7.18 -1.32
CA LEU A 65 -4.54 -8.00 -1.78
C LEU A 65 -4.92 -8.94 -2.93
N LYS A 66 -6.08 -9.60 -2.84
CA LYS A 66 -6.62 -10.46 -3.91
C LYS A 66 -6.84 -9.67 -5.20
N SER A 67 -7.38 -8.45 -5.10
CA SER A 67 -7.59 -7.59 -6.27
C SER A 67 -6.31 -7.05 -6.91
N LEU A 68 -5.20 -7.03 -6.15
CA LEU A 68 -3.86 -6.70 -6.64
C LEU A 68 -3.11 -7.93 -7.22
N GLY A 69 -3.79 -9.07 -7.35
CA GLY A 69 -3.25 -10.27 -7.99
C GLY A 69 -2.64 -11.30 -7.03
N ASN A 70 -2.72 -11.11 -5.72
CA ASN A 70 -2.31 -12.15 -4.75
C ASN A 70 -3.32 -13.31 -4.75
N SER A 71 -2.84 -14.53 -4.52
CA SER A 71 -3.74 -15.67 -4.29
C SER A 71 -4.51 -15.51 -2.97
N PRO A 72 -5.66 -16.17 -2.78
CA PRO A 72 -6.38 -16.14 -1.51
C PRO A 72 -5.51 -16.56 -0.32
N GLU A 73 -4.66 -17.58 -0.49
CA GLU A 73 -3.77 -18.11 0.55
C GLU A 73 -2.61 -17.13 0.85
N GLU A 74 -2.10 -16.46 -0.18
CA GLU A 74 -1.06 -15.44 -0.01
C GLU A 74 -1.61 -14.19 0.69
N ALA A 75 -2.83 -13.76 0.34
CA ALA A 75 -3.52 -12.65 0.97
C ALA A 75 -3.79 -12.94 2.46
N ASP A 76 -4.38 -14.09 2.80
CA ASP A 76 -4.63 -14.50 4.20
C ASP A 76 -3.33 -14.56 5.00
N ARG A 77 -2.30 -15.25 4.48
CA ARG A 77 -1.00 -15.37 5.15
C ARG A 77 -0.36 -14.01 5.40
N THR A 78 -0.46 -13.10 4.44
CA THR A 78 0.09 -11.75 4.54
C THR A 78 -0.60 -10.94 5.63
N VAL A 79 -1.93 -10.91 5.64
CA VAL A 79 -2.69 -10.16 6.64
C VAL A 79 -2.52 -10.75 8.04
N ARG A 80 -2.51 -12.09 8.18
CA ARG A 80 -2.17 -12.77 9.43
C ARG A 80 -0.76 -12.44 9.90
N GLY A 81 0.20 -12.37 8.98
CA GLY A 81 1.57 -11.95 9.28
C GLY A 81 1.63 -10.54 9.87
N TRP A 82 0.84 -9.61 9.31
CA TRP A 82 0.73 -8.25 9.87
C TRP A 82 0.14 -8.24 11.27
N LEU A 83 -0.96 -8.97 11.50
CA LEU A 83 -1.58 -9.08 12.83
C LEU A 83 -0.63 -9.68 13.85
N LYS A 84 0.02 -10.78 13.49
CA LYS A 84 1.00 -11.47 14.35
C LYS A 84 2.10 -10.50 14.78
N ALA A 85 2.65 -9.73 13.84
CA ALA A 85 3.67 -8.73 14.15
C ALA A 85 3.18 -7.66 15.13
N VAL A 86 1.91 -7.24 15.06
CA VAL A 86 1.35 -6.26 16.01
C VAL A 86 1.15 -6.86 17.39
N ILE A 87 0.61 -8.09 17.45
CA ILE A 87 0.38 -8.81 18.71
C ILE A 87 1.70 -9.07 19.44
N GLU A 88 2.75 -9.42 18.71
CA GLU A 88 4.09 -9.68 19.24
C GLU A 88 4.89 -8.40 19.53
N SER A 89 4.42 -7.24 19.05
CA SER A 89 5.10 -5.96 19.31
C SER A 89 4.87 -5.49 20.75
N PRO A 90 5.87 -4.86 21.39
CA PRO A 90 5.67 -4.21 22.68
C PRO A 90 4.47 -3.25 22.63
N LYS A 91 3.53 -3.41 23.57
CA LYS A 91 2.38 -2.51 23.68
C LYS A 91 2.88 -1.09 23.92
N GLN A 92 2.72 -0.24 22.91
CA GLN A 92 3.00 1.19 23.05
C GLN A 92 1.86 1.81 23.87
N PRO A 93 2.16 2.68 24.85
CA PRO A 93 1.12 3.48 25.49
C PRO A 93 0.47 4.35 24.42
N ALA A 94 -0.76 4.01 24.04
CA ALA A 94 -1.50 4.72 23.03
C ALA A 94 -2.89 5.00 23.60
N ASP A 95 -3.20 6.28 23.76
CA ASP A 95 -4.52 6.75 24.18
C ASP A 95 -5.52 6.58 23.03
N PHE A 96 -5.99 5.36 22.87
CA PHE A 96 -7.02 4.98 21.94
C PHE A 96 -8.38 5.01 22.66
N ASP A 97 -8.94 6.20 22.83
CA ASP A 97 -10.34 6.34 23.21
C ASP A 97 -11.27 6.04 22.01
N ALA A 98 -12.56 5.83 22.27
CA ALA A 98 -13.53 5.43 21.23
C ALA A 98 -13.64 6.44 20.08
N LYS A 99 -13.52 7.75 20.36
CA LYS A 99 -13.58 8.81 19.35
C LYS A 99 -12.30 8.80 18.52
N THR A 100 -11.14 8.79 19.17
CA THR A 100 -9.82 8.73 18.53
C THR A 100 -9.71 7.51 17.63
N CYS A 101 -10.24 6.36 18.06
CA CYS A 101 -10.30 5.15 17.26
C CYS A 101 -11.18 5.27 16.03
N LYS A 102 -12.40 5.78 16.18
CA LYS A 102 -13.30 6.00 15.05
C LYS A 102 -12.65 6.92 14.01
N ASP A 103 -12.10 8.04 14.43
CA ASP A 103 -11.52 9.04 13.52
C ASP A 103 -10.30 8.49 12.78
N LYS A 104 -9.42 7.77 13.48
CA LYS A 104 -8.25 7.11 12.86
C LYS A 104 -8.68 6.02 11.88
N LEU A 105 -9.66 5.18 12.22
CA LEU A 105 -10.14 4.12 11.35
C LEU A 105 -10.77 4.67 10.07
N LEU A 106 -11.63 5.69 10.19
CA LEU A 106 -12.23 6.35 9.03
C LEU A 106 -11.16 6.98 8.14
N THR A 107 -10.16 7.64 8.75
CA THR A 107 -9.05 8.24 8.00
C THR A 107 -8.24 7.19 7.23
N GLN A 108 -7.94 6.05 7.84
CA GLN A 108 -7.18 4.99 7.17
C GLN A 108 -8.01 4.29 6.10
N ALA A 109 -9.29 4.03 6.37
CA ALA A 109 -10.22 3.46 5.39
C ALA A 109 -10.33 4.35 4.14
N GLU A 110 -10.40 5.67 4.33
CA GLU A 110 -10.45 6.63 3.21
C GLU A 110 -9.15 6.63 2.39
N LYS A 111 -7.98 6.57 3.04
CA LYS A 111 -6.70 6.46 2.32
C LYS A 111 -6.61 5.19 1.48
N VAL A 112 -7.08 4.08 2.04
CA VAL A 112 -7.14 2.80 1.34
C VAL A 112 -8.10 2.88 0.14
N ARG A 113 -9.31 3.44 0.34
CA ARG A 113 -10.31 3.62 -0.72
C ARG A 113 -9.77 4.48 -1.87
N VAL A 114 -9.27 5.67 -1.58
CA VAL A 114 -8.73 6.61 -2.57
C VAL A 114 -7.55 6.00 -3.32
N GLY A 115 -6.62 5.37 -2.59
CA GLY A 115 -5.48 4.70 -3.20
C GLY A 115 -5.93 3.56 -4.12
N TYR A 116 -6.85 2.72 -3.68
CA TYR A 116 -7.36 1.61 -4.47
C TYR A 116 -8.12 2.06 -5.72
N GLU A 117 -8.95 3.10 -5.61
CA GLU A 117 -9.62 3.71 -6.77
C GLU A 117 -8.64 4.28 -7.79
N SER A 118 -7.52 4.84 -7.33
CA SER A 118 -6.47 5.36 -8.23
C SER A 118 -5.80 4.27 -9.06
N LEU A 119 -5.81 3.02 -8.60
CA LEU A 119 -5.27 1.87 -9.33
C LEU A 119 -6.26 1.31 -10.37
N ARG A 120 -7.57 1.49 -10.13
CA ARG A 120 -8.64 0.95 -11.00
C ARG A 120 -9.11 1.91 -12.10
N ARG A 121 -8.71 3.18 -12.08
CA ARG A 121 -9.04 4.08 -13.18
C ARG A 121 -8.20 3.71 -14.41
N PRO A 122 -8.81 3.28 -15.53
CA PRO A 122 -8.09 3.22 -16.79
C PRO A 122 -7.67 4.65 -17.14
N THR A 123 -6.39 4.82 -17.46
CA THR A 123 -5.90 6.03 -18.15
C THR A 123 -6.12 5.89 -19.64
#